data_AF-A0A838L1W6-F1
#
_entry.id   AF-A0A838L1W6-F1
#
_cell.length_a   1.000
_cell.length_b   1.000
_cell.length_c   1.000
_cell.angle_alpha   90.00
_cell.angle_beta   90.00
_cell.angle_gamma   90.00
#
_symmetry.space_group_name_H-M   'P 1'
#
loop_
_entity.id
_entity.type
_entity.pdbx_description
1 polymer ?
#
loop_
_entity_poly.entity_id
_entity_poly.type
_entity_poly.pdbx_seq_one_letter_code
_entity_poly.pdbx_strand_id
1 'polypeptide(L)'
;MGVLSTPRGRVETPAFMPVGTKGTVKGLTPGDLRDVGAGIVLGNTYHLYLRPGSDLVKEAGGLHAFMGWEGPILTDSGGYQVFSLAQTRRISEEGVEFASVYDGSPHMFTPELTTRVQEDLGSDVAMVLDECPPANAGREYHEDSLRRTARWAGRSKEAHGRGDQALFGIVQGGLYPDLREESLARTVEIGFDGYA
;
A
#
# COMPACT_ATOMS: atom_id res chain seq x y z
N MET A 1 10.72 -21.67 -7.81
CA MET A 1 11.31 -20.34 -7.62
C MET A 1 10.82 -19.45 -8.73
N GLY A 2 10.41 -18.23 -8.41
CA GLY A 2 9.98 -17.22 -9.36
C GLY A 2 10.79 -15.94 -9.20
N VAL A 3 10.67 -15.02 -10.16
CA VAL A 3 11.34 -13.72 -10.10
C VAL A 3 10.37 -12.62 -10.50
N LEU A 4 10.22 -11.61 -9.64
CA LEU A 4 9.57 -10.36 -9.97
C LEU A 4 10.62 -9.41 -10.56
N SER A 5 10.40 -8.93 -11.78
CA SER A 5 11.26 -7.91 -12.41
C SER A 5 10.64 -6.53 -12.19
N THR A 6 11.41 -5.59 -11.66
CA THR A 6 11.03 -4.18 -11.53
C THR A 6 12.06 -3.30 -12.25
N PRO A 7 11.80 -1.99 -12.46
CA PRO A 7 12.78 -1.10 -13.09
C PRO A 7 14.10 -0.99 -12.32
N ARG A 8 14.09 -1.25 -11.00
CA ARG A 8 15.24 -1.09 -10.10
C ARG A 8 15.85 -2.40 -9.63
N GLY A 9 15.39 -3.53 -10.12
CA GLY A 9 16.02 -4.81 -9.83
C GLY A 9 15.09 -6.00 -9.94
N ARG A 10 15.65 -7.16 -9.63
CA ARG A 10 14.95 -8.43 -9.60
C ARG A 10 14.74 -8.84 -8.16
N VAL A 11 13.56 -9.38 -7.86
CA VAL A 11 13.22 -9.93 -6.54
C VAL A 11 12.96 -11.42 -6.71
N GLU A 12 13.85 -12.24 -6.16
CA GLU A 12 13.66 -13.70 -6.10
C GLU A 12 12.51 -14.04 -5.14
N THR A 13 11.60 -14.93 -5.54
CA THR A 13 10.44 -15.33 -4.72
C THR A 13 10.53 -16.79 -4.26
N PRO A 14 10.19 -17.09 -2.99
CA PRO A 14 9.57 -16.20 -1.99
C PRO A 14 10.53 -15.15 -1.42
N ALA A 15 10.01 -13.95 -1.18
CA ALA A 15 10.77 -12.80 -0.69
C ALA A 15 10.26 -12.34 0.68
N PHE A 16 11.17 -11.88 1.54
CA PHE A 16 10.85 -11.15 2.76
C PHE A 16 11.13 -9.66 2.55
N MET A 17 10.25 -8.80 3.04
CA MET A 17 10.34 -7.34 2.85
C MET A 17 10.57 -6.66 4.21
N PRO A 18 11.79 -6.19 4.53
CA PRO A 18 12.01 -5.34 5.69
C PRO A 18 11.15 -4.08 5.61
N VAL A 19 10.52 -3.71 6.73
CA VAL A 19 9.55 -2.61 6.77
C VAL A 19 10.22 -1.30 7.16
N GLY A 20 10.14 -0.32 6.26
CA GLY A 20 10.57 1.05 6.43
C GLY A 20 9.40 2.00 6.71
N THR A 21 9.25 2.42 7.96
CA THR A 21 8.09 3.21 8.39
C THR A 21 8.20 4.70 8.02
N LYS A 22 9.39 5.30 8.04
CA LYS A 22 9.59 6.74 7.79
C LYS A 22 10.78 6.98 6.85
N GLY A 23 10.81 6.26 5.73
CA GLY A 23 11.96 6.26 4.82
C GLY A 23 13.21 5.61 5.43
N THR A 24 13.05 4.72 6.40
CA THR A 24 14.15 3.99 7.02
C THR A 24 13.64 2.70 7.68
N VAL A 25 14.40 1.62 7.55
CA VAL A 25 14.23 0.41 8.36
C VAL A 25 14.94 0.65 9.69
N LYS A 26 14.18 0.62 10.78
CA LYS A 26 14.67 1.10 12.08
C LYS A 26 15.91 0.33 12.53
N GLY A 27 17.01 1.07 12.73
CA GLY A 27 18.27 0.54 13.24
C GLY A 27 19.21 -0.05 12.18
N LEU A 28 18.85 0.02 10.89
CA LEU A 28 19.67 -0.48 9.78
C LEU A 28 19.91 0.63 8.76
N THR A 29 21.12 0.67 8.23
CA THR A 29 21.47 1.46 7.06
C THR A 29 21.06 0.72 5.77
N PRO A 30 20.97 1.41 4.62
CA PRO A 30 20.81 0.75 3.33
C PRO A 30 21.93 -0.26 3.01
N GLY A 31 23.15 -0.05 3.54
CA GLY A 31 24.24 -1.01 3.44
C GLY A 31 23.92 -2.32 4.16
N ASP A 32 23.47 -2.24 5.41
CA ASP A 32 23.09 -3.41 6.21
C ASP A 32 21.98 -4.22 5.52
N LEU A 33 21.00 -3.54 4.91
CA LEU A 33 19.91 -4.19 4.16
C LEU A 33 20.43 -4.98 2.96
N ARG A 34 21.43 -4.44 2.25
CA ARG A 34 22.08 -5.18 1.15
C ARG A 34 22.89 -6.36 1.66
N ASP A 35 23.62 -6.19 2.76
CA ASP A 35 24.47 -7.23 3.33
C ASP A 35 23.67 -8.43 3.84
N VAL A 36 22.46 -8.20 4.37
CA VAL A 36 21.52 -9.28 4.73
C VAL A 36 20.74 -9.86 3.54
N GLY A 37 20.98 -9.35 2.33
CA GLY A 37 20.37 -9.86 1.10
C GLY A 37 18.91 -9.46 0.91
N ALA A 38 18.46 -8.31 1.42
CA ALA A 38 17.11 -7.83 1.17
C ALA A 38 16.92 -7.51 -0.33
N GLY A 39 16.04 -8.26 -0.99
CA GLY A 39 15.73 -8.05 -2.42
C GLY A 39 14.73 -6.91 -2.68
N ILE A 40 13.97 -6.52 -1.67
CA ILE A 40 12.93 -5.47 -1.73
C ILE A 40 12.64 -4.99 -0.30
N VAL A 41 12.20 -3.74 -0.15
CA VAL A 41 11.73 -3.19 1.13
C VAL A 41 10.30 -2.69 1.03
N LEU A 42 9.60 -2.65 2.16
CA LEU A 42 8.25 -2.09 2.25
C LEU A 42 8.30 -0.66 2.81
N GLY A 43 7.84 0.33 2.06
CA GLY A 43 7.64 1.71 2.50
C GLY A 43 6.22 1.94 3.01
N ASN A 44 6.08 2.67 4.11
CA ASN A 44 4.78 2.99 4.67
C ASN A 44 4.21 4.32 4.15
N THR A 45 3.16 4.25 3.34
CA THR A 45 2.55 5.43 2.71
C THR A 45 1.91 6.35 3.72
N TYR A 46 1.23 5.82 4.74
CA TYR A 46 0.57 6.62 5.77
C TYR A 46 1.55 7.58 6.46
N HIS A 47 2.69 7.07 6.90
CA HIS A 47 3.67 7.89 7.60
C HIS A 47 4.39 8.86 6.66
N LEU A 48 4.77 8.42 5.46
CA LEU A 48 5.46 9.25 4.47
C LEU A 48 4.58 10.39 3.94
N TYR A 49 3.28 10.14 3.76
CA TYR A 49 2.29 11.15 3.41
C TYR A 49 2.19 12.25 4.47
N LEU A 50 2.12 11.87 5.75
CA LEU A 50 1.99 12.85 6.83
C LEU A 50 3.31 13.59 7.09
N ARG A 51 4.43 12.87 7.11
CA ARG A 51 5.78 13.41 7.33
C ARG A 51 6.83 12.56 6.60
N PRO A 52 7.59 13.13 5.65
CA PRO A 52 7.72 14.57 5.38
C PRO A 52 6.65 15.14 4.42
N GLY A 53 5.80 14.31 3.81
CA GLY A 53 4.93 14.69 2.71
C GLY A 53 5.45 14.14 1.38
N SER A 54 4.56 13.61 0.54
CA SER A 54 4.95 12.99 -0.74
C SER A 54 5.56 13.98 -1.73
N ASP A 55 5.10 15.23 -1.74
CA ASP A 55 5.64 16.29 -2.59
C ASP A 55 7.13 16.53 -2.31
N LEU A 56 7.51 16.61 -1.02
CA LEU A 56 8.89 16.80 -0.62
C LEU A 56 9.75 15.57 -0.99
N VAL A 57 9.23 14.36 -0.78
CA VAL A 57 9.94 13.14 -1.19
C VAL A 57 10.15 13.11 -2.70
N LYS A 58 9.15 13.52 -3.48
CA LYS A 58 9.24 13.62 -4.94
C LYS A 58 10.29 14.64 -5.37
N GLU A 59 10.29 15.83 -4.77
CA GLU A 59 11.30 16.88 -5.01
C GLU A 59 12.72 16.42 -4.65
N ALA A 60 12.86 15.57 -3.63
CA ALA A 60 14.12 14.96 -3.23
C ALA A 60 14.59 13.82 -4.18
N GLY A 61 13.87 13.55 -5.26
CA GLY A 61 14.20 12.50 -6.24
C GLY A 61 13.48 11.17 -6.00
N GLY A 62 12.40 11.16 -5.22
CA GLY A 62 11.63 9.98 -4.86
C GLY A 62 12.17 9.26 -3.61
N LEU A 63 11.42 8.26 -3.15
CA LEU A 63 11.68 7.56 -1.89
C LEU A 63 13.04 6.85 -1.89
N HIS A 64 13.45 6.28 -3.02
CA HIS A 64 14.77 5.66 -3.21
C HIS A 64 15.90 6.63 -2.87
N ALA A 65 15.91 7.82 -3.47
CA ALA A 65 16.90 8.85 -3.22
C ALA A 65 16.81 9.37 -1.77
N PHE A 66 15.59 9.57 -1.28
CA PHE A 66 15.32 10.05 0.07
C PHE A 66 15.88 9.10 1.15
N MET A 67 15.79 7.78 0.95
CA MET A 67 16.29 6.79 1.91
C MET A 67 17.67 6.22 1.59
N GLY A 68 18.25 6.54 0.43
CA GLY A 68 19.51 5.96 -0.05
C GLY A 68 19.43 4.47 -0.40
N TRP A 69 18.24 3.99 -0.80
CA TRP A 69 18.01 2.60 -1.21
C TRP A 69 17.85 2.53 -2.72
N GLU A 70 18.71 1.75 -3.37
CA GLU A 70 18.76 1.63 -4.83
C GLU A 70 17.96 0.42 -5.36
N GLY A 71 17.48 -0.45 -4.47
CA GLY A 71 16.73 -1.64 -4.84
C GLY A 71 15.21 -1.40 -4.96
N PRO A 72 14.45 -2.46 -5.27
CA PRO A 72 12.99 -2.39 -5.33
C PRO A 72 12.35 -1.92 -4.01
N ILE A 73 11.27 -1.15 -4.12
CA ILE A 73 10.39 -0.73 -3.01
C ILE A 73 8.94 -1.10 -3.33
N LEU A 74 8.26 -1.72 -2.37
CA LEU A 74 6.80 -1.80 -2.35
C LEU A 74 6.25 -0.77 -1.36
N THR A 75 5.23 0.00 -1.73
CA THR A 75 4.51 0.86 -0.78
C THR A 75 3.17 0.24 -0.40
N ASP A 76 2.82 0.26 0.88
CA ASP A 76 1.44 -0.06 1.30
C ASP A 76 0.47 1.09 0.92
N SER A 77 -0.83 0.86 0.96
CA SER A 77 -1.82 1.90 0.64
C SER A 77 -2.08 2.86 1.82
N GLY A 78 -1.57 2.52 3.00
CA GLY A 78 -1.89 3.18 4.28
C GLY A 78 -3.24 2.76 4.89
N GLY A 79 -4.04 1.95 4.21
CA GLY A 79 -5.38 1.53 4.67
C GLY A 79 -5.34 0.80 6.03
N TYR A 80 -4.35 -0.06 6.24
CA TYR A 80 -4.19 -0.80 7.49
C TYR A 80 -3.79 0.10 8.69
N GLN A 81 -2.96 1.12 8.47
CA GLN A 81 -2.57 2.05 9.53
C GLN A 81 -3.76 2.90 9.94
N VAL A 82 -4.54 3.37 8.97
CA VAL A 82 -5.80 4.04 9.26
C VAL A 82 -6.76 3.09 9.99
N PHE A 83 -6.77 1.79 9.66
CA PHE A 83 -7.51 0.78 10.41
C PHE A 83 -7.09 0.66 11.88
N SER A 84 -5.78 0.67 12.16
CA SER A 84 -5.28 0.61 13.53
C SER A 84 -5.71 1.83 14.39
N LEU A 85 -6.17 2.92 13.74
CA LEU A 85 -6.74 4.13 14.36
C LEU A 85 -8.27 4.08 14.45
N ALA A 86 -8.83 2.91 14.79
CA ALA A 86 -10.27 2.65 14.73
C ALA A 86 -11.17 3.68 15.44
N GLN A 87 -10.67 4.40 16.45
CA GLN A 87 -11.43 5.41 17.19
C GLN A 87 -11.56 6.76 16.48
N THR A 88 -10.66 7.09 15.55
CA THR A 88 -10.61 8.41 14.91
C THR A 88 -10.93 8.38 13.42
N ARG A 89 -11.31 7.22 12.88
CA ARG A 89 -11.60 7.06 11.46
C ARG A 89 -13.08 7.08 11.13
N ARG A 90 -13.43 7.59 9.95
CA ARG A 90 -14.75 7.42 9.32
C ARG A 90 -14.56 6.89 7.92
N ILE A 91 -15.26 5.79 7.61
CA ILE A 91 -15.20 5.15 6.29
C ILE A 91 -16.47 5.51 5.53
N SER A 92 -16.31 5.97 4.30
CA SER A 92 -17.40 6.27 3.36
C SER A 92 -17.12 5.60 2.02
N GLU A 93 -17.97 5.81 1.01
CA GLU A 93 -17.64 5.37 -0.35
C GLU A 93 -16.51 6.19 -0.97
N GLU A 94 -16.34 7.45 -0.57
CA GLU A 94 -15.33 8.34 -1.11
C GLU A 94 -13.92 7.93 -0.67
N GLY A 95 -13.77 7.48 0.58
CA GLY A 95 -12.50 7.06 1.16
C GLY A 95 -12.57 6.87 2.68
N VAL A 96 -11.44 7.10 3.35
CA VAL A 96 -11.33 7.04 4.81
C VAL A 96 -10.83 8.37 5.35
N GLU A 97 -11.65 9.02 6.17
CA GLU A 97 -11.26 10.17 6.99
C GLU A 97 -10.56 9.68 8.26
N PHE A 98 -9.54 10.38 8.72
CA PHE A 98 -8.82 10.08 9.96
C PHE A 98 -8.10 11.31 10.52
N ALA A 99 -7.71 11.25 11.79
CA ALA A 99 -6.84 12.24 12.40
C ALA A 99 -5.37 11.80 12.33
N SER A 100 -4.48 12.74 11.98
CA SER A 100 -3.02 12.54 11.98
C SER A 100 -2.52 12.11 13.37
N VAL A 101 -1.69 11.07 13.43
CA VAL A 101 -1.04 10.63 14.68
C VAL A 101 0.00 11.62 15.22
N TYR A 102 0.38 12.63 14.42
CA TYR A 102 1.44 13.56 14.77
C TYR A 102 0.94 14.84 15.44
N ASP A 103 -0.23 15.33 15.03
CA ASP A 103 -0.77 16.64 15.41
C ASP A 103 -2.31 16.67 15.46
N GLY A 104 -2.98 15.57 15.11
CA GLY A 104 -4.44 15.46 15.18
C GLY A 104 -5.19 16.19 14.05
N SER A 105 -4.50 16.73 13.04
CA SER A 105 -5.17 17.34 11.89
C SER A 105 -6.04 16.32 11.15
N PRO A 106 -7.20 16.72 10.61
CA PRO A 106 -8.04 15.83 9.81
C PRO A 106 -7.44 15.64 8.42
N HIS A 107 -7.47 14.39 7.93
CA HIS A 107 -7.05 14.00 6.59
C HIS A 107 -8.04 13.00 6.01
N MET A 108 -8.02 12.84 4.69
CA MET A 108 -8.85 11.87 3.98
C MET A 108 -8.01 11.11 2.95
N PHE A 109 -8.01 9.78 3.05
CA PHE A 109 -7.42 8.90 2.04
C PHE A 109 -8.51 8.41 1.10
N THR A 110 -8.41 8.84 -0.16
CA THR A 110 -9.20 8.28 -1.26
C THR A 110 -8.33 7.33 -2.10
N PRO A 111 -8.93 6.42 -2.89
CA PRO A 111 -8.21 5.60 -3.86
C PRO A 111 -7.30 6.42 -4.80
N GLU A 112 -7.77 7.57 -5.27
CA GLU A 112 -7.01 8.43 -6.19
C GLU A 112 -5.88 9.17 -5.49
N LEU A 113 -6.08 9.63 -4.25
CA LEU A 113 -5.03 10.30 -3.49
C LEU A 113 -3.92 9.32 -3.13
N THR A 114 -4.26 8.17 -2.56
CA THR A 114 -3.28 7.15 -2.14
C THR A 114 -2.48 6.60 -3.31
N THR A 115 -3.10 6.44 -4.48
CA THR A 115 -2.40 6.08 -5.71
C THR A 115 -1.40 7.17 -6.11
N ARG A 116 -1.84 8.44 -6.20
CA ARG A 116 -0.94 9.57 -6.53
C ARG A 116 0.21 9.72 -5.54
N VAL A 117 -0.04 9.55 -4.24
CA VAL A 117 1.00 9.59 -3.21
C VAL A 117 2.04 8.50 -3.46
N GLN A 118 1.64 7.27 -3.78
CA GLN A 118 2.58 6.19 -4.10
C GLN A 118 3.36 6.45 -5.41
N GLU A 119 2.73 7.10 -6.39
CA GLU A 119 3.41 7.55 -7.61
C GLU A 119 4.46 8.64 -7.32
N ASP A 120 4.15 9.58 -6.43
CA ASP A 120 5.06 10.64 -5.98
C ASP A 120 6.23 10.09 -5.17
N LEU A 121 5.97 9.11 -4.30
CA LEU A 121 7.01 8.35 -3.60
C LEU A 121 7.88 7.56 -4.59
N GLY A 122 7.34 7.18 -5.74
CA GLY A 122 8.09 6.53 -6.82
C GLY A 122 8.51 5.09 -6.50
N SER A 123 7.71 4.38 -5.71
CA SER A 123 7.90 2.94 -5.44
C SER A 123 7.81 2.11 -6.72
N ASP A 124 8.31 0.88 -6.69
CA ASP A 124 8.27 -0.03 -7.83
C ASP A 124 6.98 -0.87 -7.84
N VAL A 125 6.38 -1.08 -6.67
CA VAL A 125 5.08 -1.73 -6.49
C VAL A 125 4.21 -0.88 -5.57
N ALA A 126 3.02 -0.51 -6.04
CA ALA A 126 2.00 0.18 -5.26
C ALA A 126 0.84 -0.78 -4.91
N MET A 127 0.21 -0.54 -3.77
CA MET A 127 -0.96 -1.29 -3.31
C MET A 127 -2.21 -0.43 -3.44
N VAL A 128 -3.32 -1.01 -3.91
CA VAL A 128 -4.62 -0.31 -3.92
C VAL A 128 -5.10 -0.01 -2.50
N LEU A 129 -5.88 1.06 -2.33
CA LEU A 129 -6.55 1.32 -1.07
C LEU A 129 -7.63 0.26 -0.81
N ASP A 130 -7.59 -0.32 0.37
CA ASP A 130 -8.56 -1.29 0.84
C ASP A 130 -9.15 -0.89 2.19
N GLU A 131 -10.28 -1.51 2.51
CA GLU A 131 -10.75 -1.56 3.87
C GLU A 131 -10.45 -2.94 4.44
N CYS A 132 -9.72 -2.98 5.55
CA CYS A 132 -9.44 -4.20 6.29
C CYS A 132 -10.41 -4.28 7.49
N PRO A 133 -11.41 -5.17 7.48
CA PRO A 133 -12.27 -5.38 8.65
C PRO A 133 -11.55 -6.03 9.83
N PRO A 134 -11.99 -5.79 11.08
CA PRO A 134 -11.58 -6.61 12.21
C PRO A 134 -11.93 -8.09 11.97
N ALA A 135 -11.06 -9.02 12.36
CA ALA A 135 -11.28 -10.46 12.15
C ALA A 135 -12.54 -11.00 12.86
N ASN A 136 -13.01 -10.33 13.91
CA ASN A 136 -14.21 -10.67 14.66
C ASN A 136 -15.47 -9.92 14.18
N ALA A 137 -15.39 -9.18 13.07
CA ALA A 137 -16.55 -8.51 12.51
C ALA A 137 -17.58 -9.52 11.95
N GLY A 138 -18.84 -9.10 11.89
CA GLY A 138 -19.90 -9.92 11.32
C GLY A 138 -19.68 -10.19 9.84
N ARG A 139 -20.19 -11.32 9.34
CA ARG A 139 -20.12 -11.70 7.92
C ARG A 139 -20.61 -10.58 7.00
N GLU A 140 -21.73 -9.94 7.34
CA GLU A 140 -22.32 -8.82 6.58
C GLU A 140 -21.33 -7.66 6.43
N TYR A 141 -20.60 -7.31 7.49
CA TYR A 141 -19.60 -6.25 7.41
C TYR A 141 -18.40 -6.64 6.52
N HIS A 142 -17.95 -7.89 6.56
CA HIS A 142 -16.93 -8.38 5.62
C HIS A 142 -17.41 -8.35 4.17
N GLU A 143 -18.67 -8.69 3.92
CA GLU A 143 -19.32 -8.67 2.61
C GLU A 143 -19.43 -7.23 2.06
N ASP A 144 -19.81 -6.27 2.90
CA ASP A 144 -19.85 -4.86 2.50
C ASP A 144 -18.46 -4.30 2.24
N SER A 145 -17.51 -4.63 3.11
CA SER A 145 -16.13 -4.14 3.05
C SER A 145 -15.38 -4.67 1.82
N LEU A 146 -15.53 -5.95 1.45
CA LEU A 146 -14.90 -6.47 0.24
C LEU A 146 -15.49 -5.81 -1.02
N ARG A 147 -16.79 -5.52 -1.04
CA ARG A 147 -17.44 -4.86 -2.18
C ARG A 147 -16.99 -3.41 -2.31
N ARG A 148 -16.82 -2.70 -1.19
CA ARG A 148 -16.20 -1.36 -1.16
C ARG A 148 -14.76 -1.42 -1.64
N THR A 149 -13.98 -2.37 -1.13
CA THR A 149 -12.59 -2.59 -1.57
C THR A 149 -12.49 -2.84 -3.08
N ALA A 150 -13.40 -3.63 -3.67
CA ALA A 150 -13.43 -3.85 -5.12
C ALA A 150 -13.71 -2.55 -5.90
N ARG A 151 -14.66 -1.71 -5.44
CA ARG A 151 -14.94 -0.40 -6.07
C ARG A 151 -13.75 0.55 -5.94
N TRP A 152 -13.11 0.58 -4.77
CA TRP A 152 -11.89 1.36 -4.54
C TRP A 152 -10.72 0.87 -5.40
N ALA A 153 -10.55 -0.44 -5.55
CA ALA A 153 -9.52 -1.02 -6.40
C ALA A 153 -9.71 -0.59 -7.86
N GLY A 154 -10.95 -0.55 -8.36
CA GLY A 154 -11.26 0.00 -9.69
C GLY A 154 -10.84 1.47 -9.83
N ARG A 155 -11.19 2.31 -8.87
CA ARG A 155 -10.79 3.73 -8.83
C ARG A 155 -9.27 3.92 -8.75
N SER A 156 -8.57 3.11 -7.96
CA SER A 156 -7.10 3.11 -7.91
C SER A 156 -6.50 2.70 -9.25
N LYS A 157 -7.05 1.69 -9.93
CA LYS A 157 -6.59 1.25 -11.25
C LYS A 157 -6.76 2.35 -12.31
N GLU A 158 -7.88 3.07 -12.29
CA GLU A 158 -8.14 4.21 -13.18
C GLU A 158 -7.21 5.40 -12.88
N ALA A 159 -6.90 5.66 -11.61
CA ALA A 159 -6.03 6.76 -11.20
C ALA A 159 -4.54 6.50 -11.47
N HIS A 160 -4.12 5.23 -11.55
CA HIS A 160 -2.73 4.84 -11.73
C HIS A 160 -2.27 5.11 -13.17
N GLY A 161 -1.33 6.04 -13.34
CA GLY A 161 -0.82 6.51 -14.62
C GLY A 161 0.63 6.12 -14.92
N ARG A 162 1.36 5.57 -13.94
CA ARG A 162 2.78 5.19 -14.12
C ARG A 162 2.94 3.82 -14.80
N GLY A 163 3.65 3.79 -15.93
CA GLY A 163 3.98 2.53 -16.62
C GLY A 163 5.20 1.79 -16.04
N ASP A 164 5.94 2.43 -15.14
CA ASP A 164 7.14 1.90 -14.47
C ASP A 164 6.87 1.45 -13.02
N GLN A 165 5.62 1.53 -12.55
CA GLN A 165 5.19 1.09 -11.23
C GLN A 165 4.15 -0.01 -11.41
N ALA A 166 4.34 -1.16 -10.76
CA ALA A 166 3.33 -2.21 -10.74
C ALA A 166 2.22 -1.83 -9.74
N LEU A 167 0.98 -2.19 -10.04
CA LEU A 167 -0.15 -1.98 -9.13
C LEU A 167 -0.74 -3.32 -8.70
N PHE A 168 -0.78 -3.56 -7.39
CA PHE A 168 -1.27 -4.80 -6.80
C PHE A 168 -2.65 -4.61 -6.19
N GLY A 169 -3.56 -5.52 -6.53
CA GLY A 169 -4.89 -5.61 -5.93
C GLY A 169 -4.86 -6.35 -4.58
N ILE A 170 -5.80 -6.06 -3.71
CA ILE A 170 -5.93 -6.71 -2.39
C ILE A 170 -7.21 -7.54 -2.35
N VAL A 171 -7.09 -8.81 -1.96
CA VAL A 171 -8.24 -9.71 -1.77
C VAL A 171 -8.70 -9.65 -0.31
N GLN A 172 -9.95 -9.26 -0.12
CA GLN A 172 -10.62 -9.23 1.19
C GLN A 172 -11.55 -10.44 1.36
N GLY A 173 -12.45 -10.43 2.35
CA GLY A 173 -13.42 -11.50 2.61
C GLY A 173 -13.26 -12.21 3.97
N GLY A 174 -12.31 -11.77 4.80
CA GLY A 174 -12.15 -12.28 6.17
C GLY A 174 -11.83 -13.78 6.21
N LEU A 175 -12.51 -14.50 7.10
CA LEU A 175 -12.40 -15.96 7.29
C LEU A 175 -13.46 -16.75 6.49
N TYR A 176 -14.19 -16.10 5.59
CA TYR A 176 -15.30 -16.70 4.83
C TYR A 176 -14.82 -17.08 3.42
N PRO A 177 -14.70 -18.38 3.09
CA PRO A 177 -14.15 -18.81 1.80
C PRO A 177 -14.96 -18.32 0.59
N ASP A 178 -16.29 -18.27 0.71
CA ASP A 178 -17.21 -17.75 -0.31
C ASP A 178 -16.96 -16.26 -0.59
N LEU A 179 -16.74 -15.46 0.46
CA LEU A 179 -16.41 -14.04 0.31
C LEU A 179 -15.01 -13.83 -0.28
N ARG A 180 -14.05 -14.69 0.04
CA ARG A 180 -12.71 -14.68 -0.54
C ARG A 180 -12.75 -14.98 -2.04
N GLU A 181 -13.57 -15.93 -2.45
CA GLU A 181 -13.77 -16.27 -3.87
C GLU A 181 -14.44 -15.12 -4.62
N GLU A 182 -15.48 -14.48 -4.04
CA GLU A 182 -16.09 -13.28 -4.62
C GLU A 182 -15.06 -12.14 -4.76
N SER A 183 -14.30 -11.86 -3.71
CA SER A 183 -13.29 -10.80 -3.74
C SER A 183 -12.20 -11.09 -4.78
N LEU A 184 -11.72 -12.33 -4.87
CA LEU A 184 -10.71 -12.72 -5.85
C LEU A 184 -11.24 -12.53 -7.28
N ALA A 185 -12.45 -13.00 -7.57
CA ALA A 185 -13.04 -12.86 -8.90
C ALA A 185 -13.14 -11.40 -9.34
N ARG A 186 -13.62 -10.52 -8.44
CA ARG A 186 -13.72 -9.07 -8.70
C ARG A 186 -12.35 -8.43 -8.92
N THR A 187 -11.36 -8.76 -8.09
CA THR A 187 -10.02 -8.17 -8.19
C THR A 187 -9.30 -8.64 -9.47
N VAL A 188 -9.47 -9.91 -9.87
CA VAL A 188 -8.92 -10.44 -11.13
C VAL A 188 -9.60 -9.81 -12.35
N GLU A 189 -10.91 -9.58 -12.31
CA GLU A 189 -11.65 -8.92 -13.40
C GLU A 189 -11.12 -7.51 -13.69
N ILE A 190 -10.71 -6.76 -12.66
CA ILE A 190 -10.09 -5.43 -12.83
C ILE A 190 -8.71 -5.52 -13.50
N GLY A 191 -7.95 -6.58 -13.22
CA GLY A 191 -6.63 -6.83 -13.81
C GLY A 191 -5.48 -6.06 -13.15
N PHE A 192 -4.78 -6.72 -12.23
CA PHE A 192 -3.59 -6.18 -11.55
C PHE A 192 -2.32 -6.97 -11.88
N ASP A 193 -1.16 -6.36 -11.61
CA ASP A 193 0.15 -6.97 -11.84
C ASP A 193 0.49 -8.01 -10.77
N GLY A 194 -0.19 -7.95 -9.63
CA GLY A 194 -0.10 -8.89 -8.52
C GLY A 194 -1.31 -8.80 -7.58
N TYR A 195 -1.44 -9.78 -6.70
CA TYR A 195 -2.58 -9.94 -5.81
C TYR A 195 -2.09 -10.28 -4.39
N ALA A 196 -2.53 -9.49 -3.42
CA ALA A 196 -2.24 -9.67 -1.99
C ALA A 196 -3.41 -10.28 -1.23
#